data_AF-A0A9D4E4B6-F1
#
_entry.id   AF-A0A9D4E4B6-F1
#
_cell.length_a   1.000
_cell.length_b   1.000
_cell.length_c   1.000
_cell.angle_alpha   90.00
_cell.angle_beta   90.00
_cell.angle_gamma   90.00
#
_symmetry.space_group_name_H-M   'P 1'
#
loop_
_entity.id
_entity.type
_entity.pdbx_description
1 polymer ?
#
loop_
_entity_poly.entity_id
_entity_poly.type
_entity_poly.pdbx_seq_one_letter_code
_entity_poly.pdbx_strand_id
1 'polypeptide(L)'
;MSSFAPESKGTGSGGSDASVYDADDAEFFPGVKKIAVDPSAGRDNTLVFKHYNPSEKVHGRTMEEWLRFSVCFWHTFRGTGADPFGFPTLVRPWDDGSNSMANARRRLRAAFEFFTKLGVKYWTFHDRDISPEGATLEETNRNLDEIADLALKLQQTTGVKLLWATSNLFAHPRYMNGAASSPEAHVFAYGAAQVKKCMEVAKRLGAENFVFWGGREGYHTLLNTDIRKEQNHMAEFFRMAAAYKKKIGFTGTLLIEPKPKEPSKHQYDYDAMTVIAFLRTYGLENEYKASINNLASRFSW
;
A
#
# COMPACT_ATOMS: atom_id res chain seq x y z
N MET A 1 -2.77 -19.41 26.22
CA MET A 1 -2.56 -20.86 26.01
C MET A 1 -1.27 -21.01 25.23
N SER A 2 -0.21 -21.54 25.85
CA SER A 2 1.07 -21.79 25.18
C SER A 2 0.93 -23.00 24.26
N SER A 3 1.04 -22.78 22.95
CA SER A 3 1.04 -23.86 21.97
C SER A 3 2.36 -24.64 22.08
N PHE A 4 2.27 -25.90 22.51
CA PHE A 4 3.31 -26.92 22.42
C PHE A 4 3.42 -27.42 20.97
N ALA A 5 3.80 -26.55 20.04
CA ALA A 5 4.30 -27.02 18.76
C ALA A 5 5.75 -27.51 18.97
N PRO A 6 6.11 -28.74 18.57
CA PRO A 6 7.50 -29.17 18.61
C PRO A 6 8.34 -28.22 17.76
N GLU A 7 9.54 -27.88 18.22
CA GLU A 7 10.53 -27.15 17.43
C GLU A 7 10.70 -27.87 16.09
N SER A 8 10.34 -27.21 14.99
CA SER A 8 10.79 -27.67 13.69
C SER A 8 12.30 -27.60 13.71
N LYS A 9 12.96 -28.76 13.61
CA LYS A 9 14.40 -28.82 13.36
C LYS A 9 14.67 -27.88 12.19
N GLY A 10 15.47 -26.83 12.43
CA GLY A 10 15.82 -25.84 11.44
C GLY A 10 16.22 -26.53 10.15
N THR A 11 15.32 -26.53 9.18
CA THR A 11 15.67 -26.80 7.79
C THR A 11 16.60 -25.67 7.44
N GLY A 12 17.89 -25.97 7.31
CA GLY A 12 18.92 -24.99 7.04
C GLY A 12 18.41 -24.01 6.00
N SER A 13 18.50 -22.72 6.33
CA SER A 13 18.44 -21.68 5.33
C SER A 13 19.51 -22.05 4.31
N GLY A 14 19.09 -22.60 3.16
CA GLY A 14 19.86 -22.52 1.95
C GLY A 14 20.00 -21.02 1.68
N GLY A 15 20.98 -20.41 2.33
CA GLY A 15 21.28 -19.00 2.22
C GLY A 15 21.77 -18.80 0.80
N SER A 16 20.85 -18.52 -0.11
CA SER A 16 21.22 -17.69 -1.24
C SER A 16 21.77 -16.41 -0.61
N ASP A 17 23.07 -16.19 -0.77
CA ASP A 17 23.69 -14.97 -0.30
C ASP A 17 22.99 -13.81 -0.97
N ALA A 18 22.14 -13.14 -0.20
CA ALA A 18 21.26 -12.11 -0.74
C ALA A 18 22.07 -10.87 -1.19
N SER A 19 23.39 -10.86 -0.93
CA SER A 19 24.37 -9.92 -1.48
C SER A 19 24.50 -9.99 -3.00
N VAL A 20 24.18 -11.13 -3.63
CA VAL A 20 24.16 -11.26 -5.10
C VAL A 20 23.15 -10.28 -5.72
N TYR A 21 22.09 -9.95 -4.97
CA TYR A 21 21.07 -8.99 -5.40
C TYR A 21 21.43 -7.52 -5.12
N ASP A 22 22.58 -7.25 -4.51
CA ASP A 22 23.06 -5.88 -4.29
C ASP A 22 23.73 -5.29 -5.54
N ALA A 23 24.23 -6.12 -6.46
CA ALA A 23 24.77 -5.67 -7.75
C ALA A 23 23.73 -4.89 -8.56
N ASP A 24 24.09 -3.79 -9.22
CA ASP A 24 23.16 -2.88 -9.91
C ASP A 24 22.39 -3.54 -11.08
N ASP A 25 22.97 -4.57 -11.68
CA ASP A 25 22.43 -5.35 -12.81
C ASP A 25 21.81 -6.69 -12.39
N ALA A 26 21.67 -6.95 -11.09
CA ALA A 26 21.06 -8.18 -10.57
C ALA A 26 19.65 -8.43 -11.15
N GLU A 27 19.43 -9.66 -11.64
CA GLU A 27 18.13 -10.14 -12.07
C GLU A 27 17.42 -10.87 -10.92
N PHE A 28 16.22 -10.38 -10.56
CA PHE A 28 15.43 -10.87 -9.44
C PHE A 28 14.53 -12.06 -9.83
N PHE A 29 14.08 -12.14 -11.07
CA PHE A 29 13.19 -13.19 -11.58
C PHE A 29 13.81 -13.94 -12.76
N PRO A 30 14.92 -14.68 -12.56
CA PRO A 30 15.62 -15.37 -13.64
C PRO A 30 14.70 -16.38 -14.33
N GLY A 31 14.79 -16.45 -15.66
CA GLY A 31 13.97 -17.32 -16.49
C GLY A 31 12.56 -16.79 -16.78
N VAL A 32 12.11 -15.72 -16.11
CA VAL A 32 10.86 -15.03 -16.43
C VAL A 32 11.17 -13.88 -17.38
N LYS A 33 10.68 -13.95 -18.61
CA LYS A 33 10.73 -12.83 -19.57
C LYS A 33 9.50 -11.94 -19.42
N LYS A 34 9.47 -10.83 -20.16
CA LYS A 34 8.25 -10.02 -20.28
C LYS A 34 7.09 -10.90 -20.76
N ILE A 35 5.98 -10.87 -20.02
CA ILE A 35 4.79 -11.69 -20.30
C ILE A 35 4.20 -11.26 -21.64
N ALA A 36 4.12 -12.20 -22.57
CA ALA A 36 3.61 -11.97 -23.92
C ALA A 36 2.09 -12.08 -23.96
N VAL A 37 1.48 -11.48 -24.98
CA VAL A 37 0.07 -11.68 -25.32
C VAL A 37 0.01 -12.85 -26.29
N ASP A 38 -0.68 -13.92 -25.90
CA ASP A 38 -0.87 -15.11 -26.74
C ASP A 38 -2.28 -15.70 -26.50
N PRO A 39 -3.29 -15.25 -27.26
CA PRO A 39 -4.66 -15.74 -27.13
C PRO A 39 -4.84 -17.20 -27.57
N SER A 40 -3.91 -17.76 -28.35
CA SER A 40 -3.98 -19.15 -28.84
C SER A 40 -3.25 -20.14 -27.93
N ALA A 41 -2.53 -19.63 -26.91
CA ALA A 41 -1.83 -20.43 -25.92
C ALA A 41 -2.73 -21.53 -25.32
N GLY A 42 -2.24 -22.77 -25.44
CA GLY A 42 -2.85 -23.94 -24.82
C GLY A 42 -2.86 -23.87 -23.28
N ARG A 43 -3.47 -24.86 -22.63
CA ARG A 43 -3.60 -24.90 -21.17
C ARG A 43 -2.25 -24.82 -20.44
N ASP A 44 -1.22 -25.41 -21.02
CA ASP A 44 0.08 -25.59 -20.34
C ASP A 44 1.01 -24.38 -20.48
N ASN A 45 0.72 -23.45 -21.39
CA ASN A 45 1.43 -22.18 -21.46
C ASN A 45 0.75 -21.15 -20.54
N THR A 46 1.26 -21.03 -19.32
CA THR A 46 0.65 -20.22 -18.25
C THR A 46 1.29 -18.86 -18.06
N LEU A 47 2.44 -18.56 -18.68
CA LEU A 47 3.16 -17.29 -18.55
C LEU A 47 2.90 -16.36 -19.75
N VAL A 48 1.63 -16.24 -20.13
CA VAL A 48 1.14 -15.38 -21.21
C VAL A 48 -0.22 -14.78 -20.83
N PHE A 49 -0.53 -13.61 -21.39
CA PHE A 49 -1.87 -13.05 -21.36
C PHE A 49 -2.70 -13.64 -22.50
N LYS A 50 -3.75 -14.38 -22.16
CA LYS A 50 -4.71 -14.90 -23.15
C LYS A 50 -5.76 -13.88 -23.58
N HIS A 51 -6.04 -12.91 -22.71
CA HIS A 51 -7.12 -11.93 -22.90
C HIS A 51 -6.66 -10.49 -22.75
N TYR A 52 -5.65 -10.23 -21.91
CA TYR A 52 -5.17 -8.87 -21.73
C TYR A 52 -4.18 -8.52 -22.83
N ASN A 53 -4.66 -7.79 -23.84
CA ASN A 53 -3.81 -7.15 -24.83
C ASN A 53 -3.76 -5.64 -24.58
N PRO A 54 -2.64 -5.08 -24.08
CA PRO A 54 -2.58 -3.68 -23.66
C PRO A 54 -2.85 -2.69 -24.80
N SER A 55 -2.59 -3.06 -26.06
CA SER A 55 -2.81 -2.19 -27.23
C SER A 55 -4.17 -2.38 -27.90
N GLU A 56 -4.92 -3.42 -27.55
CA GLU A 56 -6.25 -3.66 -28.12
C GLU A 56 -7.21 -2.56 -27.71
N LYS A 57 -7.93 -2.00 -28.69
CA LYS A 57 -8.92 -0.96 -28.46
C LYS A 57 -10.29 -1.55 -28.19
N VAL A 58 -10.88 -1.20 -27.05
CA VAL A 58 -12.25 -1.51 -26.66
C VAL A 58 -12.99 -0.18 -26.52
N HIS A 59 -14.06 0.02 -27.30
CA HIS A 59 -14.83 1.29 -27.31
C HIS A 59 -13.94 2.56 -27.42
N GLY A 60 -12.92 2.52 -28.29
CA GLY A 60 -12.09 3.68 -28.62
C GLY A 60 -10.90 3.97 -27.69
N ARG A 61 -10.74 3.24 -26.59
CA ARG A 61 -9.57 3.32 -25.68
C ARG A 61 -8.87 1.97 -25.60
N THR A 62 -7.58 1.96 -25.31
CA THR A 62 -6.85 0.68 -25.17
C THR A 62 -7.26 -0.04 -23.88
N MET A 63 -7.12 -1.36 -23.83
CA MET A 63 -7.38 -2.12 -22.59
C MET A 63 -6.52 -1.61 -21.43
N GLU A 64 -5.28 -1.22 -21.69
CA GLU A 64 -4.40 -0.64 -20.68
C GLU A 64 -4.92 0.70 -20.13
N GLU A 65 -5.51 1.55 -20.99
CA GLU A 65 -6.14 2.81 -20.58
C GLU A 65 -7.43 2.58 -19.78
N TRP A 66 -8.19 1.53 -20.09
CA TRP A 66 -9.39 1.15 -19.34
C TRP A 66 -9.05 0.57 -17.97
N LEU A 67 -8.18 -0.44 -17.96
CA LEU A 67 -7.95 -1.30 -16.81
C LEU A 67 -6.95 -0.68 -15.83
N ARG A 68 -5.93 0.02 -16.35
CA ARG A 68 -4.92 0.74 -15.57
C ARG A 68 -4.38 -0.10 -14.40
N PHE A 69 -4.06 -1.37 -14.69
CA PHE A 69 -3.65 -2.32 -13.67
C PHE A 69 -2.47 -1.79 -12.86
N SER A 70 -2.58 -1.96 -11.55
CA SER A 70 -1.56 -1.58 -10.59
C SER A 70 -1.17 -2.78 -9.73
N VAL A 71 0.12 -2.94 -9.50
CA VAL A 71 0.60 -3.93 -8.52
C VAL A 71 0.67 -3.28 -7.15
N CYS A 72 0.03 -3.95 -6.19
CA CYS A 72 0.06 -3.62 -4.78
C CYS A 72 1.40 -4.05 -4.17
N PHE A 73 2.16 -3.11 -3.59
CA PHE A 73 3.50 -3.39 -3.08
C PHE A 73 3.46 -4.28 -1.82
N TRP A 74 2.57 -4.01 -0.87
CA TRP A 74 2.53 -4.74 0.41
C TRP A 74 2.25 -6.23 0.23
N HIS A 75 1.26 -6.61 -0.56
CA HIS A 75 0.97 -8.03 -0.77
C HIS A 75 2.09 -8.74 -1.57
N THR A 76 2.69 -8.06 -2.53
CA THR A 76 3.63 -8.68 -3.49
C THR A 76 5.05 -8.80 -2.95
N PHE A 77 5.55 -7.77 -2.26
CA PHE A 77 6.95 -7.65 -1.84
C PHE A 77 7.16 -7.53 -0.32
N ARG A 78 6.08 -7.44 0.46
CA ARG A 78 6.14 -7.45 1.94
C ARG A 78 5.38 -8.61 2.57
N GLY A 79 4.45 -9.22 1.83
CA GLY A 79 3.69 -10.38 2.28
C GLY A 79 4.59 -11.57 2.55
N THR A 80 4.46 -12.16 3.75
CA THR A 80 5.26 -13.31 4.19
C THR A 80 4.53 -14.64 4.05
N GLY A 81 3.23 -14.61 3.71
CA GLY A 81 2.36 -15.78 3.72
C GLY A 81 2.02 -16.28 5.13
N ALA A 82 2.30 -15.47 6.16
CA ALA A 82 1.85 -15.73 7.52
C ALA A 82 0.36 -15.38 7.66
N ASP A 83 -0.28 -16.03 8.63
CA ASP A 83 -1.65 -15.75 9.06
C ASP A 83 -1.70 -15.81 10.62
N PRO A 84 -2.84 -15.52 11.27
CA PRO A 84 -2.93 -15.55 12.73
C PRO A 84 -2.62 -16.90 13.41
N PHE A 85 -2.52 -17.98 12.63
CA PHE A 85 -2.35 -19.37 13.10
C PHE A 85 -1.06 -20.04 12.58
N GLY A 86 -0.29 -19.38 11.70
CA GLY A 86 0.85 -19.97 11.02
C GLY A 86 2.02 -19.02 10.79
N PHE A 87 3.20 -19.60 10.63
CA PHE A 87 4.45 -18.87 10.38
C PHE A 87 4.59 -18.42 8.90
N PRO A 88 5.48 -17.46 8.60
CA PRO A 88 5.88 -17.14 7.23
C PRO A 88 6.20 -18.38 6.38
N THR A 89 5.66 -18.43 5.16
CA THR A 89 5.85 -19.53 4.22
C THR A 89 6.51 -19.09 2.91
N LEU A 90 6.49 -17.79 2.60
CA LEU A 90 7.03 -17.25 1.36
C LEU A 90 8.53 -16.99 1.49
N VAL A 91 9.33 -17.75 0.75
CA VAL A 91 10.77 -17.50 0.60
C VAL A 91 10.99 -16.65 -0.65
N ARG A 92 11.78 -15.59 -0.52
CA ARG A 92 12.16 -14.68 -1.61
C ARG A 92 13.69 -14.56 -1.59
N PRO A 93 14.41 -15.07 -2.60
CA PRO A 93 15.87 -15.07 -2.60
C PRO A 93 16.53 -13.69 -2.39
N TRP A 94 15.84 -12.63 -2.83
CA TRP A 94 16.30 -11.24 -2.75
C TRP A 94 15.89 -10.48 -1.50
N ASP A 95 15.14 -11.12 -0.59
CA ASP A 95 14.67 -10.51 0.65
C ASP A 95 15.36 -11.18 1.85
N ASP A 96 16.18 -10.44 2.58
CA ASP A 96 16.88 -10.95 3.76
C ASP A 96 16.03 -10.93 5.05
N GLY A 97 14.74 -10.57 4.95
CA GLY A 97 13.81 -10.47 6.06
C GLY A 97 14.00 -9.22 6.95
N SER A 98 15.09 -8.47 6.79
CA SER A 98 15.36 -7.29 7.60
C SER A 98 14.49 -6.09 7.20
N ASN A 99 14.31 -5.17 8.13
CA ASN A 99 13.82 -3.82 7.88
C ASN A 99 14.98 -2.84 7.63
N SER A 100 16.07 -3.29 7.00
CA SER A 100 17.18 -2.41 6.65
C SER A 100 16.89 -1.57 5.41
N MET A 101 17.56 -0.43 5.28
CA MET A 101 17.55 0.36 4.05
C MET A 101 18.10 -0.41 2.84
N ALA A 102 19.07 -1.30 3.05
CA ALA A 102 19.60 -2.16 1.99
C ALA A 102 18.53 -3.12 1.45
N ASN A 103 17.78 -3.79 2.33
CA ASN A 103 16.70 -4.67 1.90
C ASN A 103 15.52 -3.89 1.27
N ALA A 104 15.21 -2.69 1.78
CA ALA A 104 14.21 -1.80 1.16
C ALA A 104 14.58 -1.45 -0.29
N ARG A 105 15.85 -1.12 -0.56
CA ARG A 105 16.35 -0.89 -1.94
C ARG A 105 16.23 -2.12 -2.82
N ARG A 106 16.60 -3.31 -2.32
CA ARG A 106 16.46 -4.58 -3.06
C ARG A 106 15.01 -4.89 -3.39
N ARG A 107 14.09 -4.80 -2.43
CA ARG A 107 12.64 -4.99 -2.66
C ARG A 107 12.11 -4.05 -3.73
N LEU A 108 12.52 -2.78 -3.70
CA LEU A 108 12.08 -1.81 -4.69
C LEU A 108 12.62 -2.12 -6.09
N ARG A 109 13.90 -2.52 -6.22
CA ARG A 109 14.47 -2.96 -7.51
C ARG A 109 13.79 -4.22 -8.05
N ALA A 110 13.57 -5.21 -7.19
CA ALA A 110 12.79 -6.40 -7.53
C ALA A 110 11.38 -6.02 -8.01
N ALA A 111 10.73 -5.07 -7.34
CA ALA A 111 9.40 -4.62 -7.71
C ALA A 111 9.36 -4.02 -9.13
N PHE A 112 10.31 -3.16 -9.49
CA PHE A 112 10.35 -2.57 -10.83
C PHE A 112 10.71 -3.58 -11.93
N GLU A 113 11.55 -4.57 -11.65
CA GLU A 113 11.72 -5.71 -12.57
C GLU A 113 10.40 -6.47 -12.76
N PHE A 114 9.70 -6.77 -11.67
CA PHE A 114 8.41 -7.46 -11.72
C PHE A 114 7.38 -6.67 -12.53
N PHE A 115 7.26 -5.35 -12.31
CA PHE A 115 6.32 -4.49 -13.04
C PHE A 115 6.58 -4.49 -14.54
N THR A 116 7.85 -4.38 -14.94
CA THR A 116 8.24 -4.35 -16.35
C THR A 116 8.08 -5.71 -17.03
N LYS A 117 8.39 -6.82 -16.34
CA LYS A 117 8.14 -8.17 -16.82
C LYS A 117 6.64 -8.46 -16.95
N LEU A 118 5.83 -8.07 -15.96
CA LEU A 118 4.37 -8.22 -16.03
C LEU A 118 3.73 -7.31 -17.10
N GLY A 119 4.39 -6.20 -17.46
CA GLY A 119 3.90 -5.24 -18.43
C GLY A 119 2.81 -4.31 -17.86
N VAL A 120 2.81 -4.06 -16.55
CA VAL A 120 1.89 -3.12 -15.91
C VAL A 120 2.44 -1.70 -15.91
N LYS A 121 1.55 -0.70 -16.05
CA LYS A 121 1.93 0.71 -16.01
C LYS A 121 2.00 1.30 -14.61
N TYR A 122 1.32 0.69 -13.65
CA TYR A 122 1.10 1.30 -12.35
C TYR A 122 1.55 0.43 -11.18
N TRP A 123 1.89 1.11 -10.08
CA TRP A 123 2.14 0.49 -8.78
C TRP A 123 1.56 1.37 -7.67
N THR A 124 1.42 0.80 -6.47
CA THR A 124 0.84 1.44 -5.28
C THR A 124 1.57 0.99 -4.01
N PHE A 125 1.66 1.85 -2.99
CA PHE A 125 2.35 1.53 -1.75
C PHE A 125 1.80 2.26 -0.52
N HIS A 126 2.01 1.69 0.68
CA HIS A 126 2.11 2.45 1.92
C HIS A 126 3.55 2.88 2.16
N ASP A 127 3.75 4.06 2.74
CA ASP A 127 5.08 4.55 3.13
C ASP A 127 5.95 3.52 3.87
N ARG A 128 5.37 2.79 4.83
CA ARG A 128 6.06 1.74 5.60
C ARG A 128 6.33 0.44 4.84
N ASP A 129 5.77 0.27 3.64
CA ASP A 129 6.07 -0.90 2.79
C ASP A 129 7.41 -0.73 2.08
N ILE A 130 7.67 0.48 1.59
CA ILE A 130 8.84 0.79 0.77
C ILE A 130 10.03 1.25 1.60
N SER A 131 9.79 1.80 2.79
CA SER A 131 10.84 2.36 3.66
C SER A 131 10.69 1.89 5.11
N PRO A 132 11.79 1.56 5.79
CA PRO A 132 11.75 1.26 7.21
C PRO A 132 11.54 2.52 8.07
N GLU A 133 10.85 2.34 9.19
CA GLU A 133 10.77 3.37 10.24
C GLU A 133 12.09 3.45 10.99
N GLY A 134 12.56 4.67 11.26
CA GLY A 134 13.77 4.93 12.05
C GLY A 134 13.47 5.07 13.54
N ALA A 135 14.48 5.39 14.35
CA ALA A 135 14.31 5.62 15.78
C ALA A 135 13.55 6.93 16.09
N THR A 136 13.53 7.85 15.12
CA THR A 136 12.82 9.14 15.21
C THR A 136 12.00 9.40 13.97
N LEU A 137 11.04 10.34 14.07
CA LEU A 137 10.28 10.81 12.90
C LEU A 137 11.22 11.44 11.85
N GLU A 138 12.27 12.13 12.28
CA GLU A 138 13.25 12.73 11.36
C GLU A 138 13.99 11.66 10.57
N GLU A 139 14.51 10.64 11.25
CA GLU A 139 15.18 9.51 10.59
C GLU A 139 14.23 8.73 9.68
N THR A 140 12.99 8.50 10.12
CA THR A 140 11.95 7.88 9.31
C THR A 140 11.69 8.66 8.02
N ASN A 141 11.63 9.98 8.11
CA ASN A 141 11.42 10.84 6.95
C ASN A 141 12.63 10.83 6.00
N ARG A 142 13.86 10.81 6.54
CA ARG A 142 15.09 10.69 5.73
C ARG A 142 15.15 9.35 4.98
N ASN A 143 14.83 8.24 5.66
CA ASN A 143 14.76 6.92 5.03
C ASN A 143 13.74 6.91 3.88
N LEU A 144 12.55 7.46 4.11
CA LEU A 144 11.52 7.54 3.08
C LEU A 144 11.95 8.44 1.91
N ASP A 145 12.71 9.52 2.20
CA ASP A 145 13.25 10.39 1.16
C ASP A 145 14.21 9.65 0.24
N GLU A 146 15.18 8.92 0.79
CA GLU A 146 16.15 8.13 0.02
C GLU A 146 15.48 7.05 -0.85
N ILE A 147 14.50 6.32 -0.29
CA ILE A 147 13.77 5.30 -1.04
C ILE A 147 12.98 5.92 -2.19
N ALA A 148 12.35 7.07 -1.97
CA ALA A 148 11.59 7.69 -3.05
C ALA A 148 12.48 8.39 -4.10
N ASP A 149 13.72 8.75 -3.80
CA ASP A 149 14.69 9.14 -4.84
C ASP A 149 15.04 7.94 -5.74
N LEU A 150 15.25 6.76 -5.14
CA LEU A 150 15.43 5.53 -5.91
C LEU A 150 14.18 5.17 -6.73
N ALA A 151 12.98 5.27 -6.14
CA ALA A 151 11.72 5.00 -6.85
C ALA A 151 11.54 5.95 -8.05
N LEU A 152 11.88 7.24 -7.89
CA LEU A 152 11.80 8.21 -8.97
C LEU A 152 12.76 7.84 -10.12
N LYS A 153 14.01 7.47 -9.81
CA LYS A 153 14.96 6.98 -10.81
C LYS A 153 14.42 5.76 -11.56
N LEU A 154 13.86 4.80 -10.84
CA LEU A 154 13.28 3.59 -11.43
C LEU A 154 12.03 3.89 -12.29
N GLN A 155 11.17 4.84 -11.89
CA GLN A 155 10.05 5.30 -12.70
C GLN A 155 10.53 5.95 -14.01
N GLN A 156 11.59 6.76 -13.95
CA GLN A 156 12.17 7.41 -15.14
C GLN A 156 12.77 6.39 -16.12
N THR A 157 13.44 5.35 -15.62
CA THR A 157 14.07 4.34 -16.48
C THR A 157 13.07 3.34 -17.06
N THR A 158 11.99 3.02 -16.34
CA THR A 158 11.04 1.97 -16.75
C THR A 158 9.76 2.51 -17.39
N GLY A 159 9.42 3.78 -17.15
CA GLY A 159 8.15 4.39 -17.53
C GLY A 159 6.95 3.97 -16.66
N VAL A 160 7.16 3.15 -15.62
CA VAL A 160 6.15 2.81 -14.62
C VAL A 160 5.77 4.07 -13.82
N LYS A 161 4.50 4.20 -13.45
CA LYS A 161 3.92 5.37 -12.77
C LYS A 161 3.27 4.99 -11.45
N LEU A 162 3.23 5.92 -10.51
CA LEU A 162 2.55 5.74 -9.24
C LEU A 162 1.04 6.02 -9.40
N LEU A 163 0.19 5.02 -9.21
CA LEU A 163 -1.26 5.24 -9.25
C LEU A 163 -1.72 5.95 -7.98
N TRP A 164 -1.27 5.44 -6.83
CA TRP A 164 -1.50 6.08 -5.55
C TRP A 164 -0.50 5.65 -4.48
N ALA A 165 -0.32 6.53 -3.50
CA ALA A 165 0.37 6.24 -2.25
C ALA A 165 -0.61 6.41 -1.08
N THR A 166 -0.24 5.84 0.07
CA THR A 166 -0.99 5.98 1.32
C THR A 166 -0.05 5.87 2.52
N SER A 167 -0.53 6.21 3.70
CA SER A 167 0.22 6.05 4.95
C SER A 167 -0.29 4.83 5.71
N ASN A 168 0.63 3.96 6.15
CA ASN A 168 0.28 2.87 7.06
C ASN A 168 0.09 3.44 8.48
N LEU A 169 -1.15 3.84 8.78
CA LEU A 169 -1.58 4.36 10.08
C LEU A 169 -2.25 3.29 10.95
N PHE A 170 -1.89 2.01 10.78
CA PHE A 170 -2.61 0.90 11.41
C PHE A 170 -1.74 -0.23 11.95
N ALA A 171 -0.52 -0.41 11.44
CA ALA A 171 0.35 -1.51 11.84
C ALA A 171 1.16 -1.24 13.11
N HIS A 172 1.71 -0.02 13.27
CA HIS A 172 2.55 0.30 14.42
C HIS A 172 1.69 0.32 15.72
N PRO A 173 2.20 -0.20 16.87
CA PRO A 173 1.45 -0.25 18.13
C PRO A 173 0.84 1.08 18.59
N ARG A 174 1.49 2.21 18.25
CA ARG A 174 0.97 3.57 18.51
C ARG A 174 -0.45 3.81 17.98
N TYR A 175 -0.87 3.09 16.94
CA TYR A 175 -2.18 3.23 16.32
C TYR A 175 -3.22 2.22 16.82
N MET A 176 -2.92 1.44 17.87
CA MET A 176 -3.84 0.41 18.36
C MET A 176 -5.23 0.95 18.73
N ASN A 177 -5.32 2.23 19.12
CA ASN A 177 -6.55 2.94 19.48
C ASN A 177 -6.97 3.98 18.42
N GLY A 178 -6.62 3.78 17.16
CA GLY A 178 -6.91 4.74 16.08
C GLY A 178 -5.74 5.68 15.78
N ALA A 179 -5.84 6.39 14.64
CA ALA A 179 -4.86 7.40 14.25
C ALA A 179 -5.51 8.79 14.23
N ALA A 180 -6.34 9.08 13.22
CA ALA A 180 -7.15 10.29 13.18
C ALA A 180 -8.30 10.26 14.19
N SER A 181 -8.79 9.06 14.52
CA SER A 181 -9.79 8.83 15.58
C SER A 181 -9.20 8.58 16.97
N SER A 182 -7.88 8.69 17.14
CA SER A 182 -7.25 8.35 18.42
C SER A 182 -7.78 9.21 19.58
N PRO A 183 -8.01 8.63 20.77
CA PRO A 183 -8.28 9.41 21.98
C PRO A 183 -7.03 10.18 22.46
N GLU A 184 -5.84 9.88 21.93
CA GLU A 184 -4.57 10.50 22.30
C GLU A 184 -4.11 11.52 21.25
N ALA A 185 -4.03 12.79 21.65
CA ALA A 185 -3.66 13.88 20.74
C ALA A 185 -2.25 13.72 20.12
N HIS A 186 -1.31 13.10 20.84
CA HIS A 186 0.03 12.82 20.31
C HIS A 186 0.02 11.81 19.16
N VAL A 187 -0.88 10.81 19.20
CA VAL A 187 -1.04 9.82 18.13
C VAL A 187 -1.68 10.49 16.90
N PHE A 188 -2.69 11.33 17.11
CA PHE A 188 -3.27 12.16 16.05
C PHE A 188 -2.19 13.01 15.35
N ALA A 189 -1.38 13.72 16.13
CA ALA A 189 -0.31 14.59 15.61
C ALA A 189 0.75 13.78 14.83
N TYR A 190 1.14 12.61 15.33
CA TYR A 190 2.08 11.73 14.62
C TYR A 190 1.47 11.22 13.30
N GLY A 191 0.21 10.78 13.30
CA GLY A 191 -0.51 10.37 12.09
C GLY A 191 -0.56 11.49 11.05
N ALA A 192 -0.83 12.72 11.47
CA ALA A 192 -0.85 13.89 10.59
C ALA A 192 0.55 14.17 10.00
N ALA A 193 1.60 14.06 10.81
CA ALA A 193 2.98 14.22 10.34
C ALA A 193 3.38 13.13 9.32
N GLN A 194 2.94 11.89 9.52
CA GLN A 194 3.19 10.80 8.58
C GLN A 194 2.44 11.00 7.24
N VAL A 195 1.16 11.39 7.28
CA VAL A 195 0.38 11.70 6.06
C VAL A 195 0.98 12.89 5.32
N LYS A 196 1.39 13.94 6.04
CA LYS A 196 2.09 15.08 5.46
C LYS A 196 3.30 14.62 4.64
N LYS A 197 4.20 13.84 5.25
CA LYS A 197 5.42 13.36 4.58
C LYS A 197 5.11 12.45 3.41
N CYS A 198 4.20 11.49 3.60
CA CYS A 198 3.83 10.55 2.54
C CYS A 198 3.19 11.27 1.35
N MET A 199 2.41 12.33 1.57
CA MET A 199 1.79 13.12 0.50
C MET A 199 2.82 13.96 -0.27
N GLU A 200 3.86 14.48 0.39
CA GLU A 200 5.00 15.11 -0.30
C GLU A 200 5.71 14.12 -1.22
N VAL A 201 5.93 12.88 -0.75
CA VAL A 201 6.52 11.79 -1.54
C VAL A 201 5.62 11.37 -2.69
N ALA A 202 4.31 11.24 -2.45
CA ALA A 202 3.31 10.96 -3.48
C ALA A 202 3.36 12.01 -4.59
N LYS A 203 3.43 13.30 -4.23
CA LYS A 203 3.61 14.39 -5.19
C LYS A 203 4.93 14.25 -5.96
N ARG A 204 6.05 14.02 -5.26
CA ARG A 204 7.39 13.87 -5.89
C ARG A 204 7.42 12.74 -6.92
N LEU A 205 6.72 11.63 -6.65
CA LEU A 205 6.63 10.46 -7.51
C LEU A 205 5.52 10.55 -8.59
N GLY A 206 4.78 11.67 -8.62
CA GLY A 206 3.72 11.89 -9.60
C GLY A 206 2.50 11.00 -9.39
N ALA A 207 2.12 10.72 -8.14
CA ALA A 207 0.93 9.94 -7.80
C ALA A 207 -0.33 10.57 -8.42
N GLU A 208 -1.18 9.74 -9.02
CA GLU A 208 -2.47 10.21 -9.53
C GLU A 208 -3.54 10.31 -8.43
N ASN A 209 -3.37 9.61 -7.31
CA ASN A 209 -4.26 9.65 -6.16
C ASN A 209 -3.50 9.48 -4.83
N PHE A 210 -4.15 9.78 -3.71
CA PHE A 210 -3.68 9.48 -2.36
C PHE A 210 -4.82 8.85 -1.56
N VAL A 211 -4.60 7.66 -1.02
CA VAL A 211 -5.64 6.85 -0.39
C VAL A 211 -5.61 6.98 1.13
N PHE A 212 -6.78 6.96 1.74
CA PHE A 212 -7.01 6.79 3.17
C PHE A 212 -7.84 5.52 3.37
N TRP A 213 -7.22 4.48 3.91
CA TRP A 213 -7.94 3.32 4.43
C TRP A 213 -7.89 3.37 5.96
N GLY A 214 -9.06 3.46 6.58
CA GLY A 214 -9.22 3.65 8.02
C GLY A 214 -9.00 2.39 8.85
N GLY A 215 -7.91 1.64 8.66
CA GLY A 215 -7.73 0.32 9.30
C GLY A 215 -7.89 0.31 10.83
N ARG A 216 -7.58 1.41 11.52
CA ARG A 216 -7.83 1.59 12.96
C ARG A 216 -8.85 2.70 13.26
N GLU A 217 -9.46 3.28 12.24
CA GLU A 217 -10.43 4.37 12.36
C GLU A 217 -11.83 3.79 12.59
N GLY A 218 -12.09 3.48 13.85
CA GLY A 218 -13.25 2.74 14.29
C GLY A 218 -13.09 2.34 15.75
N TYR A 219 -13.88 1.37 16.20
CA TYR A 219 -13.82 0.93 17.58
C TYR A 219 -13.79 -0.59 17.72
N HIS A 220 -13.28 -1.03 18.86
CA HIS A 220 -13.39 -2.42 19.33
C HIS A 220 -14.60 -2.63 20.24
N THR A 221 -14.90 -1.68 21.13
CA THR A 221 -16.07 -1.70 22.01
C THR A 221 -16.70 -0.32 22.12
N LEU A 222 -18.03 -0.24 22.19
CA LEU A 222 -18.73 1.03 22.38
C LEU A 222 -18.57 1.60 23.79
N LEU A 223 -18.20 0.77 24.77
CA LEU A 223 -18.16 1.14 26.18
C LEU A 223 -17.13 2.24 26.49
N ASN A 224 -16.10 2.38 25.65
CA ASN A 224 -15.02 3.36 25.84
C ASN A 224 -14.84 4.29 24.63
N THR A 225 -15.82 4.36 23.73
CA THR A 225 -15.73 5.11 22.47
C THR A 225 -16.76 6.22 22.44
N ASP A 226 -16.29 7.46 22.30
CA ASP A 226 -17.13 8.59 21.90
C ASP A 226 -17.09 8.73 20.38
N ILE A 227 -18.01 8.01 19.70
CA ILE A 227 -18.07 7.95 18.24
C ILE A 227 -18.16 9.34 17.61
N ARG A 228 -18.92 10.25 18.23
CA ARG A 228 -19.11 11.60 17.66
C ARG A 228 -17.81 12.38 17.72
N LYS A 229 -17.10 12.31 18.85
CA LYS A 229 -15.81 12.98 19.02
C LYS A 229 -14.76 12.43 18.06
N GLU A 230 -14.67 11.11 17.93
CA GLU A 230 -13.74 10.46 17.01
C GLU A 230 -14.01 10.80 15.54
N GLN A 231 -15.28 10.80 15.11
CA GLN A 231 -15.65 11.23 13.76
C GLN A 231 -15.35 12.72 13.52
N ASN A 232 -15.54 13.58 14.53
CA ASN A 232 -15.16 14.99 14.44
C ASN A 232 -13.64 15.16 14.27
N HIS A 233 -12.82 14.40 15.00
CA HIS A 233 -11.37 14.41 14.84
C HIS A 233 -10.97 13.93 13.45
N MET A 234 -11.54 12.83 12.97
CA MET A 234 -11.28 12.28 11.64
C MET A 234 -11.64 13.28 10.52
N ALA A 235 -12.77 13.99 10.66
CA ALA A 235 -13.17 15.03 9.72
C ALA A 235 -12.15 16.18 9.70
N GLU A 236 -11.65 16.61 10.87
CA GLU A 236 -10.66 17.66 10.96
C GLU A 236 -9.30 17.24 10.39
N PHE A 237 -8.91 15.99 10.61
CA PHE A 237 -7.74 15.38 9.98
C PHE A 237 -7.83 15.42 8.45
N PHE A 238 -8.99 15.06 7.88
CA PHE A 238 -9.22 15.12 6.44
C PHE A 238 -9.29 16.56 5.90
N ARG A 239 -9.79 17.53 6.66
CA ARG A 239 -9.67 18.95 6.28
C ARG A 239 -8.22 19.39 6.20
N MET A 240 -7.40 19.05 7.20
CA MET A 240 -5.97 19.35 7.20
C MET A 240 -5.25 18.70 6.02
N ALA A 241 -5.54 17.43 5.71
CA ALA A 241 -4.94 16.75 4.57
C ALA A 241 -5.33 17.40 3.22
N ALA A 242 -6.60 17.77 3.03
CA ALA A 242 -7.06 18.47 1.83
C ALA A 242 -6.45 19.88 1.71
N ALA A 243 -6.37 20.62 2.81
CA ALA A 243 -5.70 21.92 2.85
C ALA A 243 -4.20 21.79 2.53
N TYR A 244 -3.54 20.76 3.07
CA TYR A 244 -2.12 20.53 2.82
C TYR A 244 -1.83 20.11 1.38
N LYS A 245 -2.66 19.22 0.80
CA LYS A 245 -2.65 18.90 -0.62
C LYS A 245 -2.64 20.15 -1.49
N LYS A 246 -3.56 21.10 -1.22
CA LYS A 246 -3.63 22.39 -1.94
C LYS A 246 -2.37 23.21 -1.71
N LYS A 247 -1.91 23.33 -0.46
CA LYS A 247 -0.70 24.08 -0.08
C LYS A 247 0.54 23.62 -0.84
N ILE A 248 0.72 22.31 -1.00
CA ILE A 248 1.88 21.76 -1.72
C ILE A 248 1.63 21.64 -3.23
N GLY A 249 0.45 21.97 -3.74
CA GLY A 249 0.12 21.82 -5.17
C GLY A 249 0.08 20.35 -5.63
N PHE A 250 -0.38 19.43 -4.78
CA PHE A 250 -0.63 18.04 -5.19
C PHE A 250 -1.99 17.97 -5.91
N THR A 251 -1.98 17.50 -7.16
CA THR A 251 -3.17 17.49 -8.04
C THR A 251 -3.94 16.18 -8.02
N GLY A 252 -3.36 15.09 -7.49
CA GLY A 252 -4.01 13.78 -7.46
C GLY A 252 -5.30 13.76 -6.63
N THR A 253 -6.18 12.79 -6.86
CA THR A 253 -7.46 12.69 -6.14
C THR A 253 -7.24 12.15 -4.72
N LEU A 254 -7.91 12.69 -3.70
CA LEU A 254 -7.95 12.04 -2.38
C LEU A 254 -9.05 10.98 -2.37
N LEU A 255 -8.73 9.78 -1.90
CA LEU A 255 -9.63 8.63 -1.91
C LEU A 255 -9.82 8.08 -0.50
N ILE A 256 -11.06 7.80 -0.12
CA ILE A 256 -11.38 7.01 1.08
C ILE A 256 -11.71 5.59 0.62
N GLU A 257 -11.09 4.58 1.22
CA GLU A 257 -11.35 3.17 0.92
C GLU A 257 -12.27 2.55 1.98
N PRO A 258 -13.57 2.35 1.68
CA PRO A 258 -14.49 1.84 2.67
C PRO A 258 -14.21 0.37 3.01
N LYS A 259 -14.35 0.03 4.28
CA LYS A 259 -14.35 -1.36 4.78
C LYS A 259 -15.22 -1.43 6.03
N PRO A 260 -16.04 -2.47 6.23
CA PRO A 260 -16.97 -2.51 7.36
C PRO A 260 -16.31 -2.76 8.73
N LYS A 261 -15.21 -3.52 8.74
CA LYS A 261 -14.53 -4.06 9.94
C LYS A 261 -13.19 -4.68 9.55
N GLU A 262 -12.50 -5.21 10.56
CA GLU A 262 -11.22 -5.92 10.48
C GLU A 262 -10.05 -5.00 10.07
N PRO A 263 -9.18 -4.62 11.03
CA PRO A 263 -9.06 -5.21 12.37
C PRO A 263 -10.04 -4.66 13.43
N SER A 264 -10.72 -3.52 13.19
CA SER A 264 -11.72 -2.98 14.12
C SER A 264 -12.97 -3.88 14.19
N LYS A 265 -13.74 -3.78 15.29
CA LYS A 265 -15.06 -4.44 15.36
C LYS A 265 -16.08 -3.72 14.47
N HIS A 266 -15.94 -2.41 14.36
CA HIS A 266 -16.68 -1.55 13.42
C HIS A 266 -15.72 -0.46 12.95
N GLN A 267 -15.57 -0.32 11.64
CA GLN A 267 -14.81 0.77 11.02
C GLN A 267 -15.77 1.86 10.56
N TYR A 268 -15.41 3.13 10.72
CA TYR A 268 -16.32 4.26 10.49
C TYR A 268 -16.68 4.45 9.01
N ASP A 269 -15.72 4.28 8.11
CA ASP A 269 -15.87 4.24 6.66
C ASP A 269 -16.42 2.88 6.20
N TYR A 270 -17.61 2.51 6.70
CA TYR A 270 -18.15 1.15 6.60
C TYR A 270 -18.40 0.68 5.16
N ASP A 271 -19.07 1.52 4.36
CA ASP A 271 -19.41 1.28 2.96
C ASP A 271 -19.42 2.60 2.18
N ALA A 272 -19.68 2.53 0.87
CA ALA A 272 -19.72 3.72 0.02
C ALA A 272 -20.78 4.74 0.46
N MET A 273 -21.96 4.30 0.92
CA MET A 273 -23.02 5.20 1.35
C MET A 273 -22.64 5.95 2.63
N THR A 274 -22.05 5.24 3.58
CA THR A 274 -21.59 5.77 4.87
C THR A 274 -20.47 6.79 4.65
N VAL A 275 -19.52 6.48 3.75
CA VAL A 275 -18.48 7.44 3.36
C VAL A 275 -19.08 8.69 2.71
N ILE A 276 -20.03 8.53 1.78
CA ILE A 276 -20.70 9.69 1.15
C ILE A 276 -21.45 10.53 2.20
N ALA A 277 -22.12 9.88 3.15
CA ALA A 277 -22.83 10.56 4.23
C ALA A 277 -21.87 11.33 5.15
N PHE A 278 -20.77 10.71 5.55
CA PHE A 278 -19.71 11.36 6.33
C PHE A 278 -19.16 12.59 5.60
N LEU A 279 -18.78 12.42 4.32
CA LEU A 279 -18.22 13.51 3.52
C LEU A 279 -19.18 14.71 3.43
N ARG A 280 -20.47 14.47 3.14
CA ARG A 280 -21.49 15.53 3.09
C ARG A 280 -21.74 16.17 4.45
N THR A 281 -21.73 15.39 5.53
CA THR A 281 -21.95 15.89 6.89
C THR A 281 -20.86 16.89 7.30
N TYR A 282 -19.62 16.67 6.84
CA TYR A 282 -18.47 17.48 7.23
C TYR A 282 -17.99 18.48 6.16
N GLY A 283 -18.69 18.56 5.01
CA GLY A 283 -18.38 19.48 3.91
C GLY A 283 -17.10 19.10 3.13
N LEU A 284 -16.88 17.80 2.91
CA LEU A 284 -15.69 17.21 2.30
C LEU A 284 -15.97 16.53 0.95
N GLU A 285 -17.21 16.52 0.48
CA GLU A 285 -17.65 15.79 -0.72
C GLU A 285 -17.00 16.25 -2.03
N ASN A 286 -16.46 17.47 -2.05
CA ASN A 286 -15.75 18.01 -3.21
C ASN A 286 -14.22 17.76 -3.16
N GLU A 287 -13.71 17.28 -2.02
CA GLU A 287 -12.27 17.03 -1.82
C GLU A 287 -11.91 15.54 -2.00
N TYR A 288 -12.85 14.63 -1.73
CA TYR A 288 -12.62 13.19 -1.67
C TYR A 288 -13.55 12.41 -2.61
N LYS A 289 -13.07 11.26 -3.10
CA LYS A 289 -13.87 10.21 -3.75
C LYS A 289 -13.68 8.88 -3.03
N ALA A 290 -14.39 7.84 -3.44
CA ALA A 290 -14.24 6.49 -2.88
C ALA A 290 -13.32 5.60 -3.74
N SER A 291 -12.47 4.81 -3.09
CA SER A 291 -11.77 3.65 -3.66
C SER A 291 -12.53 2.39 -3.27
N ILE A 292 -13.11 1.66 -4.23
CA ILE A 292 -13.94 0.49 -3.91
C ILE A 292 -13.13 -0.80 -4.02
N ASN A 293 -13.10 -1.56 -2.92
CA ASN A 293 -12.46 -2.85 -2.84
C ASN A 293 -13.51 -3.98 -2.82
N ASN A 294 -13.40 -4.93 -3.74
CA ASN A 294 -14.34 -6.04 -3.91
C ASN A 294 -14.41 -6.99 -2.71
N LEU A 295 -13.32 -7.14 -1.94
CA LEU A 295 -13.34 -7.98 -0.75
C LEU A 295 -14.08 -7.26 0.38
N ALA A 296 -13.83 -5.97 0.56
CA ALA A 296 -14.46 -5.14 1.56
C ALA A 296 -15.99 -5.06 1.37
N SER A 297 -16.47 -5.00 0.12
CA SER A 297 -17.90 -4.94 -0.21
C SER A 297 -18.66 -6.27 -0.10
N ARG A 298 -17.96 -7.40 0.09
CA ARG A 298 -18.61 -8.72 0.25
C ARG A 298 -19.04 -9.03 1.69
N PHE A 299 -18.49 -8.32 2.69
CA PHE A 299 -18.77 -8.58 4.11
C PHE A 299 -19.97 -7.79 4.66
N SER A 300 -20.74 -7.11 3.81
CA SER A 300 -21.86 -6.24 4.19
C SER A 300 -23.25 -6.86 4.04
N TRP A 301 -23.37 -8.19 3.98
CA TRP A 301 -24.64 -8.91 3.97
C TRP A 301 -24.71 -9.93 5.10
#